data_AF-A0A1E3W7L5-F1
#
_entry.id   AF-A0A1E3W7L5-F1
#
_cell.length_a   1.000
_cell.length_b   1.000
_cell.length_c   1.000
_cell.angle_alpha   90.00
_cell.angle_beta   90.00
_cell.angle_gamma   90.00
#
_symmetry.space_group_name_H-M   'P 1'
#
loop_
_entity.id
_entity.type
_entity.pdbx_description
1 polymer ?
#
loop_
_entity_poly.entity_id
_entity_poly.type
_entity_poly.pdbx_seq_one_letter_code
_entity_poly.pdbx_strand_id
1 'polypeptide(L)'
;MVALQYVGAMNDMLNAALVRGTGKRAAIPNHVAAGKTGTTQNSRDAWFVGYTAHYVAGVWIGNDDGSVMRKVTGGTLPAELWHDIMLAAHEGKQPMPLPGTHAPRRLQDTIAARIPWTSHATKQEASQDVPLFQRVLGIFGGG
;
A
#
# COMPACT_ATOMS: atom_id res chain seq x y z
N MET A 1 18.44 -18.17 11.82
CA MET A 1 17.27 -17.26 11.90
C MET A 1 17.72 -15.90 11.37
N VAL A 2 17.00 -15.28 10.42
CA VAL A 2 17.38 -13.97 9.87
C VAL A 2 16.93 -12.86 10.84
N ALA A 3 17.78 -11.85 11.09
CA ALA A 3 17.42 -10.75 11.99
C ALA A 3 16.35 -9.82 11.40
N LEU A 4 15.37 -9.41 12.21
CA LEU A 4 14.24 -8.57 11.77
C LEU A 4 14.67 -7.25 11.12
N GLN A 5 15.82 -6.69 11.49
CA GLN A 5 16.35 -5.47 10.89
C GLN A 5 16.62 -5.62 9.38
N TYR A 6 17.10 -6.79 8.93
CA TYR A 6 17.38 -7.04 7.52
C TYR A 6 16.10 -7.25 6.72
N VAL A 7 15.11 -7.93 7.33
CA VAL A 7 13.78 -8.09 6.76
C VAL A 7 13.11 -6.73 6.56
N GLY A 8 13.18 -5.87 7.58
CA GLY A 8 12.69 -4.50 7.53
C GLY A 8 13.31 -3.67 6.42
N ALA A 9 14.64 -3.64 6.36
CA ALA A 9 15.35 -2.88 5.33
C ALA A 9 14.99 -3.34 3.90
N MET A 10 14.84 -4.64 3.68
CA MET A 10 14.40 -5.18 2.39
C MET A 10 12.96 -4.79 2.05
N ASN A 11 12.06 -4.87 3.03
CA ASN A 11 10.67 -4.44 2.85
C ASN A 11 10.57 -2.95 2.54
N ASP A 12 11.35 -2.10 3.21
CA ASP A 12 11.38 -0.66 2.95
C ASP A 12 11.92 -0.36 1.54
N MET A 13 12.98 -1.07 1.12
CA MET A 13 13.54 -0.95 -0.23
C MET A 13 12.55 -1.40 -1.32
N LEU A 14 11.86 -2.52 -1.12
CA LEU A 14 10.92 -3.06 -2.09
C LEU A 14 9.58 -2.32 -2.09
N ASN A 15 9.14 -1.76 -0.95
CA ASN A 15 8.01 -0.82 -0.92
C ASN A 15 8.35 0.47 -1.69
N ALA A 16 9.57 0.98 -1.54
CA ALA A 16 10.02 2.14 -2.32
C ALA A 16 9.96 1.92 -3.84
N ALA A 17 10.16 0.69 -4.32
CA ALA A 17 10.02 0.37 -5.74
C ALA A 17 8.57 0.58 -6.25
N LEU A 18 7.57 0.42 -5.38
CA LEU A 18 6.16 0.70 -5.68
C LEU A 18 5.85 2.20 -5.50
N VAL A 19 6.30 2.83 -4.41
CA VAL A 19 5.96 4.23 -4.11
C VAL A 19 6.65 5.21 -5.06
N ARG A 20 7.96 5.03 -5.29
CA ARG A 20 8.79 5.95 -6.09
C ARG A 20 9.43 5.33 -7.33
N GLY A 21 9.45 4.00 -7.42
CA GLY A 21 10.13 3.27 -8.49
C GLY A 21 9.26 2.92 -9.69
N THR A 22 9.59 1.79 -10.32
CA THR A 22 8.94 1.29 -11.55
C THR A 22 7.68 0.47 -11.30
N GLY A 23 7.38 0.11 -10.04
CA GLY A 23 6.23 -0.70 -9.65
C GLY A 23 4.98 0.11 -9.29
N LYS A 24 4.88 1.39 -9.67
CA LYS A 24 3.80 2.30 -9.22
C LYS A 24 2.39 1.79 -9.43
N ARG A 25 2.16 1.03 -10.51
CA ARG A 25 0.84 0.45 -10.83
C ARG A 25 0.42 -0.67 -9.89
N ALA A 26 1.34 -1.23 -9.10
CA ALA A 26 1.05 -2.29 -8.14
C ALA A 26 0.62 -1.77 -6.75
N ALA A 27 0.42 -0.47 -6.55
CA ALA A 27 0.03 0.07 -5.25
C ALA A 27 -1.41 -0.34 -4.88
N ILE A 28 -1.64 -0.88 -3.69
CA ILE A 28 -2.96 -1.26 -3.20
C ILE A 28 -3.44 -0.21 -2.19
N PRO A 29 -4.64 0.38 -2.34
CA PRO A 29 -5.18 1.30 -1.34
C PRO A 29 -5.25 0.66 0.04
N ASN A 30 -4.86 1.42 1.07
CA ASN A 30 -4.91 1.01 2.48
C ASN A 30 -4.08 -0.22 2.87
N HIS A 31 -3.32 -0.85 1.97
CA HIS A 31 -2.45 -1.98 2.27
C HIS A 31 -0.98 -1.67 1.98
N VAL A 32 -0.09 -2.02 2.91
CA VAL A 32 1.35 -1.93 2.68
C VAL A 32 1.76 -3.10 1.78
N ALA A 33 2.23 -2.77 0.58
CA ALA A 33 2.75 -3.73 -0.38
C ALA A 33 4.22 -3.44 -0.70
N ALA A 34 4.96 -4.48 -1.07
CA ALA A 34 6.33 -4.41 -1.54
C ALA A 34 6.51 -5.34 -2.73
N GLY A 35 7.39 -5.00 -3.66
CA GLY A 35 7.56 -5.81 -4.86
C GLY A 35 8.60 -5.27 -5.82
N LYS A 36 8.80 -6.03 -6.90
CA LYS A 36 9.81 -5.71 -7.90
C LYS A 36 9.34 -6.09 -9.31
N THR A 37 9.68 -5.21 -10.24
CA THR A 37 9.52 -5.41 -11.67
C THR A 37 10.70 -6.20 -12.25
N GLY A 38 10.41 -7.07 -13.21
CA GLY A 38 11.38 -7.76 -14.07
C GLY A 38 11.01 -7.62 -15.54
N THR A 39 12.00 -7.51 -16.41
CA THR A 39 11.80 -7.50 -17.87
C THR A 39 13.03 -8.14 -18.51
N THR A 40 12.84 -9.15 -19.35
CA THR A 40 13.96 -9.80 -20.05
C THR A 40 14.47 -8.92 -21.18
N GLN A 41 15.70 -9.19 -21.62
CA GLN A 41 16.28 -8.50 -22.76
C GLN A 41 15.42 -8.74 -24.01
N ASN A 42 15.28 -7.72 -24.86
CA ASN A 42 14.37 -7.72 -26.01
C ASN A 42 12.88 -7.81 -25.65
N SER A 43 12.46 -7.53 -24.42
CA SER A 43 11.04 -7.44 -24.01
C SER A 43 10.19 -8.68 -24.37
N ARG A 44 10.77 -9.88 -24.23
CA ARG A 44 10.07 -11.14 -24.47
C ARG A 44 9.23 -11.57 -23.27
N ASP A 45 9.67 -11.19 -22.08
CA ASP A 45 9.01 -11.47 -20.82
C ASP A 45 8.93 -10.22 -19.95
N ALA A 46 7.80 -10.08 -19.29
CA ALA A 46 7.55 -9.04 -18.32
C ALA A 46 6.97 -9.67 -17.05
N TRP A 47 7.57 -9.33 -15.91
CA TRP A 47 7.23 -9.92 -14.62
C TRP A 47 6.97 -8.82 -13.60
N PHE A 48 6.01 -9.07 -12.73
CA PHE A 48 5.90 -8.37 -11.46
C PHE A 48 5.74 -9.39 -10.35
N VAL A 49 6.58 -9.29 -9.31
CA VAL A 49 6.44 -10.10 -8.10
C VAL A 49 6.29 -9.17 -6.92
N GLY A 50 5.25 -9.37 -6.13
CA GLY A 50 4.95 -8.53 -4.99
C GLY A 50 4.26 -9.29 -3.87
N TYR A 51 4.21 -8.66 -2.71
CA TYR A 51 3.61 -9.20 -1.52
C TYR A 51 3.04 -8.10 -0.61
N THR A 52 2.15 -8.53 0.27
CA THR A 52 1.61 -7.80 1.41
C THR A 52 1.88 -8.62 2.68
N ALA A 53 1.36 -8.18 3.82
CA ALA A 53 1.39 -9.00 5.03
C ALA A 53 0.56 -10.30 4.92
N HIS A 54 -0.43 -10.34 4.01
CA HIS A 54 -1.34 -11.48 3.88
C HIS A 54 -0.95 -12.45 2.77
N TYR A 55 -0.48 -11.93 1.63
CA TYR A 55 -0.30 -12.72 0.41
C TYR A 55 0.96 -12.34 -0.35
N VAL A 56 1.51 -13.33 -1.09
CA VAL A 56 2.54 -13.16 -2.11
C VAL A 56 1.97 -13.62 -3.45
N ALA A 57 2.25 -12.88 -4.52
CA ALA A 57 1.85 -13.25 -5.86
C ALA A 57 2.89 -12.78 -6.89
N GLY A 58 3.00 -13.53 -7.98
CA GLY A 58 3.80 -13.19 -9.15
C GLY A 58 2.94 -13.23 -10.41
N VAL A 59 3.08 -12.23 -11.26
CA VAL A 59 2.44 -12.15 -12.58
C VAL A 59 3.51 -12.15 -13.64
N TRP A 60 3.33 -13.02 -14.63
CA TRP A 60 4.13 -13.08 -15.84
C TRP A 60 3.26 -12.80 -17.05
N ILE A 61 3.85 -12.10 -18.01
CA ILE A 61 3.29 -11.91 -19.34
C ILE A 61 4.41 -12.13 -20.34
N GLY A 62 4.14 -12.94 -21.35
CA GLY A 62 5.01 -13.26 -22.47
C GLY A 62 4.19 -13.90 -23.59
N ASN A 63 4.77 -13.94 -24.79
CA ASN A 63 4.20 -14.71 -25.89
C ASN A 63 4.76 -16.14 -25.84
N ASP A 64 3.91 -17.15 -26.05
CA ASP A 64 4.34 -18.57 -26.00
C ASP A 64 5.39 -18.93 -27.05
N ASP A 65 5.39 -18.22 -28.19
CA ASP A 65 6.39 -18.35 -29.27
C ASP A 65 7.69 -17.56 -29.00
N GLY A 66 7.76 -16.88 -27.85
CA GLY A 66 8.88 -16.03 -27.45
C GLY A 66 9.03 -14.76 -28.28
N SER A 67 8.08 -14.40 -29.13
CA SER A 67 8.13 -13.17 -29.91
C SER A 67 8.12 -11.93 -29.01
N VAL A 68 8.70 -10.83 -29.50
CA VAL A 68 8.85 -9.60 -28.72
C VAL A 68 7.49 -8.96 -28.43
N MET A 69 7.23 -8.63 -27.17
CA MET A 69 6.06 -7.85 -26.79
C MET A 69 6.33 -6.35 -26.97
N ARG A 70 5.45 -5.65 -27.68
CA ARG A 70 5.59 -4.20 -27.88
C ARG A 70 5.02 -3.45 -26.68
N LYS A 71 5.87 -2.64 -26.02
CA LYS A 71 5.51 -1.75 -24.90
C LYS A 71 5.02 -2.46 -23.61
N VAL A 72 5.29 -3.76 -23.47
CA VAL A 72 5.02 -4.49 -22.23
C VAL A 72 6.32 -4.58 -21.42
N THR A 73 6.29 -4.09 -20.18
CA THR A 73 7.39 -4.16 -19.22
C THR A 73 6.83 -4.60 -17.88
N GLY A 74 7.69 -5.04 -16.95
CA GLY A 74 7.24 -5.52 -15.64
C GLY A 74 6.42 -4.49 -14.85
N GLY A 75 6.64 -3.18 -15.07
CA GLY A 75 5.92 -2.10 -14.42
C GLY A 75 4.62 -1.65 -15.11
N THR A 76 4.28 -2.23 -16.27
CA THR A 76 3.04 -1.95 -16.98
C THR A 76 2.01 -3.04 -16.71
N LEU A 77 1.71 -3.87 -17.70
CA LEU A 77 0.61 -4.83 -17.65
C LEU A 77 0.75 -5.87 -16.51
N PRO A 78 1.94 -6.44 -16.21
CA PRO A 78 2.07 -7.37 -15.08
C PRO A 78 1.81 -6.73 -13.72
N ALA A 79 2.29 -5.50 -13.50
CA ALA A 79 2.08 -4.78 -12.23
C ALA A 79 0.61 -4.36 -12.04
N GLU A 80 -0.06 -3.98 -13.13
CA GLU A 80 -1.48 -3.63 -13.13
C GLU A 80 -2.37 -4.85 -12.90
N LEU A 81 -2.09 -5.97 -13.56
CA LEU A 81 -2.81 -7.22 -13.31
C LEU A 81 -2.58 -7.76 -11.89
N TRP A 82 -1.36 -7.62 -11.36
CA TRP A 82 -1.08 -7.96 -9.96
C TRP A 82 -1.91 -7.10 -9.01
N HIS A 83 -2.05 -5.80 -9.28
CA HIS A 83 -2.90 -4.89 -8.51
C HIS A 83 -4.36 -5.35 -8.49
N ASP A 84 -4.95 -5.64 -9.65
CA ASP A 84 -6.34 -6.05 -9.75
C ASP A 84 -6.63 -7.36 -9.00
N ILE A 85 -5.74 -8.36 -9.17
CA ILE A 85 -5.82 -9.64 -8.45
C ILE A 85 -5.75 -9.38 -6.94
N MET A 86 -4.84 -8.52 -6.51
CA MET A 86 -4.62 -8.28 -5.09
C MET A 86 -5.70 -7.39 -4.48
N LEU A 87 -6.33 -6.48 -5.22
CA LEU A 87 -7.53 -5.76 -4.78
C LEU A 87 -8.64 -6.74 -4.40
N ALA A 88 -8.94 -7.70 -5.29
CA ALA A 88 -9.94 -8.74 -5.02
C ALA A 88 -9.52 -9.63 -3.84
N ALA A 89 -8.25 -10.05 -3.78
CA ALA A 89 -7.76 -10.90 -2.69
C ALA A 89 -7.77 -10.21 -1.31
N HIS A 90 -7.77 -8.87 -1.27
CA HIS A 90 -7.77 -8.08 -0.04
C HIS A 90 -9.16 -7.65 0.42
N GLU A 91 -10.23 -8.04 -0.27
CA GLU A 91 -11.58 -7.76 0.17
C GLU A 91 -11.84 -8.31 1.59
N GLY A 92 -12.27 -7.43 2.51
CA GLY A 92 -12.49 -7.76 3.91
C GLY A 92 -11.23 -8.02 4.75
N LYS A 93 -10.02 -7.82 4.21
CA LYS A 93 -8.77 -7.98 4.96
C LYS A 93 -8.39 -6.71 5.70
N GLN A 94 -7.95 -6.88 6.94
CA GLN A 94 -7.45 -5.76 7.73
C GLN A 94 -6.05 -5.33 7.24
N PRO A 95 -5.79 -4.02 7.07
CA PRO A 95 -4.45 -3.50 6.83
C PRO A 95 -3.46 -3.97 7.90
N MET A 96 -2.32 -4.51 7.48
CA MET A 96 -1.25 -4.94 8.38
C MET A 96 0.11 -4.50 7.82
N PRO A 97 1.04 -4.02 8.66
CA PRO A 97 2.38 -3.68 8.20
C PRO A 97 3.17 -4.92 7.82
N LEU A 98 4.17 -4.76 6.96
CA LEU A 98 5.12 -5.82 6.65
C LEU A 98 6.01 -6.10 7.88
N PRO A 99 6.47 -7.35 8.09
CA PRO A 99 7.31 -7.68 9.24
C PRO A 99 8.61 -6.88 9.25
N GLY A 100 9.02 -6.40 10.43
CA GLY A 100 10.28 -5.68 10.59
C GLY A 100 10.36 -4.31 9.89
N THR A 101 9.35 -3.88 9.11
CA THR A 101 9.38 -2.55 8.52
C THR A 101 9.40 -1.51 9.62
N HIS A 102 10.39 -0.62 9.53
CA HIS A 102 10.36 0.61 10.26
C HIS A 102 9.51 1.56 9.43
N ALA A 103 8.20 1.31 9.25
CA ALA A 103 7.31 2.42 8.91
C ALA A 103 7.50 3.39 10.07
N PRO A 104 8.28 4.47 9.90
CA PRO A 104 8.65 5.21 11.06
C PRO A 104 7.40 5.99 11.39
N ARG A 105 6.96 5.89 12.64
CA ARG A 105 6.22 6.98 13.29
C ARG A 105 6.77 8.35 12.85
N ARG A 106 8.09 8.44 12.58
CA ARG A 106 8.76 9.63 12.03
C ARG A 106 8.27 10.16 10.67
N LEU A 107 7.73 9.38 9.72
CA LEU A 107 7.26 9.99 8.46
C LEU A 107 5.91 10.68 8.64
N GLN A 108 5.05 10.16 9.51
CA GLN A 108 3.83 10.85 9.95
C GLN A 108 4.18 12.09 10.80
N ASP A 109 5.15 11.97 11.71
CA ASP A 109 5.61 13.10 12.54
C ASP A 109 6.29 14.20 11.70
N THR A 110 7.02 13.84 10.64
CA THR A 110 7.70 14.81 9.75
C THR A 110 6.70 15.54 8.84
N ILE A 111 5.61 14.88 8.43
CA ILE A 111 4.52 15.52 7.67
C ILE A 111 3.68 16.42 8.58
N ALA A 112 3.39 15.99 9.81
CA ALA A 112 2.71 16.81 10.81
C ALA A 112 3.51 18.07 11.20
N ALA A 113 4.84 17.95 11.32
CA ALA A 113 5.73 19.07 11.63
C ALA A 113 5.94 20.06 10.46
N ARG A 114 5.60 19.67 9.22
CA ARG A 114 5.83 20.49 8.02
C ARG A 114 4.61 21.32 7.59
N ILE A 115 3.45 21.12 8.20
CA ILE A 115 2.21 21.86 7.90
C ILE A 115 1.92 22.86 9.03
N PRO A 116 2.15 24.17 8.83
CA PRO A 116 2.10 25.18 9.88
C PRO A 116 0.70 25.51 10.43
N TRP A 117 -0.36 24.83 9.99
CA TRP A 117 -1.72 25.10 10.46
C TRP A 117 -2.25 24.08 11.50
N THR A 118 -1.52 23.00 11.80
CA THR A 118 -2.05 21.95 12.71
C THR A 118 -1.79 22.18 14.21
N SER A 119 -1.31 23.34 14.64
CA SER A 119 -1.07 23.65 16.06
C SER A 119 -2.30 24.09 16.86
N HIS A 120 -3.51 24.02 16.31
CA HIS A 120 -4.73 24.16 17.12
C HIS A 120 -5.30 22.81 17.54
N ALA A 121 -4.50 22.04 18.28
CA ALA A 121 -5.04 21.09 19.24
C ALA A 121 -5.15 21.80 20.60
N THR A 122 -6.33 22.36 20.89
CA THR A 122 -6.68 22.73 22.26
C THR A 122 -6.87 21.45 23.07
N LYS A 123 -6.11 21.38 24.17
CA LYS A 123 -6.18 20.52 25.37
C LYS A 123 -7.14 19.33 25.39
N GLN A 124 -6.58 18.19 25.80
CA GLN A 124 -7.27 17.09 26.46
C GLN A 124 -8.20 17.59 27.59
N GLU A 125 -9.42 17.07 27.63
CA GLU A 125 -10.16 16.88 28.87
C GLU A 125 -10.92 15.55 28.78
N ALA A 126 -10.70 14.69 29.77
CA ALA A 126 -11.46 13.48 30.01
C ALA A 126 -12.67 13.84 30.89
N SER A 127 -13.89 13.62 30.40
CA SER A 127 -15.10 13.46 31.21
C SER A 127 -16.25 12.97 30.34
N GLN A 128 -17.04 12.07 30.89
CA GLN A 128 -18.26 11.50 30.33
C GLN A 128 -19.27 12.61 29.96
N ASP A 129 -19.90 12.49 28.78
CA ASP A 129 -21.30 12.87 28.54
C ASP A 129 -21.74 12.41 27.15
N VAL A 130 -22.98 11.91 27.05
CA VAL A 130 -23.58 11.32 25.85
C VAL A 130 -23.58 12.33 24.70
N PRO A 131 -23.25 11.93 23.45
CA PRO A 131 -23.09 12.88 22.35
C PRO A 131 -24.39 13.62 22.00
N LEU A 132 -24.25 14.94 21.79
CA LEU A 132 -25.30 15.93 21.52
C LEU A 132 -26.24 15.58 20.35
N PHE A 133 -25.82 14.73 19.40
CA PHE A 133 -26.69 14.31 18.29
C PHE A 133 -27.92 13.51 18.78
N GLN A 134 -27.84 12.85 19.94
CA GLN A 134 -28.96 12.17 20.60
C GLN A 134 -29.95 13.13 21.29
N ARG A 135 -29.59 14.39 21.54
CA ARG A 135 -30.51 15.42 22.10
C ARG A 135 -31.23 16.22 21.03
N VAL A 136 -30.64 16.39 19.84
CA VAL A 136 -31.21 17.20 18.75
C VAL A 136 -32.16 16.40 17.85
N LEU A 137 -31.92 15.09 17.64
CA LEU A 137 -32.85 14.24 16.87
C LEU A 137 -34.13 13.88 17.64
N GLY A 138 -34.22 14.18 18.94
CA GLY A 138 -35.46 14.12 19.71
C GLY A 138 -36.38 15.34 19.56
N ILE A 139 -35.98 16.36 18.80
CA ILE A 139 -36.74 17.63 18.67
C ILE A 139 -37.52 17.75 17.33
N PHE A 140 -37.26 16.88 16.34
CA PHE A 140 -37.94 16.96 15.02
C PHE A 140 -38.73 15.71 14.62
N GLY A 141 -39.20 14.93 15.60
CA GLY A 141 -40.16 13.84 15.38
C GLY A 141 -41.57 14.24 15.84
N GLY A 142 -42.33 14.93 15.00
CA GLY A 142 -43.75 15.21 15.24
C GLY A 142 -44.33 16.26 14.30
N GLY A 143 -45.11 15.81 13.31
CA GLY A 143 -45.83 16.64 12.35
C GLY A 143 -46.08 15.92 11.04
#